data_AF-A0A924YG06-F1
#
_entry.id   AF-A0A924YG06-F1
#
_cell.length_a   1.000
_cell.length_b   1.000
_cell.length_c   1.000
_cell.angle_alpha   90.00
_cell.angle_beta   90.00
_cell.angle_gamma   90.00
#
_symmetry.space_group_name_H-M   'P 1'
#
loop_
_entity.id
_entity.type
_entity.pdbx_description
1 polymer ?
#
loop_
_entity_poly.entity_id
_entity_poly.type
_entity_poly.pdbx_seq_one_letter_code
_entity_poly.pdbx_strand_id
1 'polypeptide(L)'
;MGNICRSPMAEAVFQNMVNQAGLGDQISSDSAGTGGWHAGEPAHRGTLSVLKRNNVPYDGRARQYTGADVDDFDYVLAMDTENLSHLKRSTEGRAEVKLFLDYARQAGTVQR
;
A
#
# COMPACT_ATOMS: atom_id res chain seq x y z
N MET A 1 -1.93 -7.49 9.50
CA MET A 1 -3.02 -6.53 9.24
C MET A 1 -3.69 -6.86 7.91
N GLY A 2 -5.00 -6.62 7.76
CA GLY A 2 -5.80 -7.25 6.71
C GLY A 2 -6.13 -6.43 5.46
N ASN A 3 -5.33 -5.44 5.07
CA ASN A 3 -5.42 -4.83 3.72
C ASN A 3 -6.80 -4.28 3.28
N ILE A 4 -7.53 -3.63 4.19
CA ILE A 4 -8.83 -3.02 3.86
C ILE A 4 -8.91 -1.50 4.05
N CYS A 5 -8.00 -0.87 4.80
CA CYS A 5 -8.09 0.57 5.12
C CYS A 5 -6.96 1.41 4.53
N ARG A 6 -5.77 1.35 5.17
CA ARG A 6 -4.62 2.22 4.87
C ARG A 6 -3.93 1.87 3.57
N SER A 7 -3.55 0.60 3.40
CA SER A 7 -2.81 0.18 2.21
C SER A 7 -3.62 0.23 0.91
N PRO A 8 -4.94 -0.11 0.87
CA PRO A 8 -5.78 0.15 -0.30
C PRO A 8 -5.90 1.62 -0.66
N MET A 9 -5.93 2.51 0.34
CA MET A 9 -5.98 3.96 0.09
C MET A 9 -4.67 4.45 -0.54
N ALA A 10 -3.53 3.97 -0.04
CA ALA A 10 -2.22 4.31 -0.57
C ALA A 10 -2.07 3.85 -2.03
N GLU A 11 -2.45 2.60 -2.33
CA GLU A 11 -2.47 2.03 -3.68
C GLU A 11 -3.33 2.87 -4.63
N ALA A 12 -4.60 3.10 -4.27
CA ALA A 12 -5.54 3.86 -5.10
C ALA A 12 -5.03 5.25 -5.45
N VAL A 13 -4.57 5.99 -4.44
CA VAL A 13 -4.08 7.37 -4.62
C VAL A 13 -2.81 7.37 -5.46
N PHE A 14 -1.87 6.47 -5.18
CA PHE A 14 -0.61 6.40 -5.91
C PHE A 14 -0.81 6.00 -7.37
N GLN A 15 -1.60 4.95 -7.65
CA GLN A 15 -1.90 4.55 -9.02
C GLN A 15 -2.59 5.67 -9.81
N ASN A 16 -3.52 6.38 -9.17
CA ASN A 16 -4.18 7.53 -9.79
C ASN A 16 -3.18 8.66 -10.11
N MET A 17 -2.23 8.95 -9.23
CA MET A 17 -1.16 9.93 -9.50
C MET A 17 -0.24 9.50 -10.64
N VAL A 18 0.16 8.22 -10.67
CA VAL A 18 0.96 7.62 -11.75
C VAL A 18 0.26 7.78 -13.10
N ASN A 19 -1.03 7.45 -13.16
CA ASN A 19 -1.83 7.57 -14.38
C ASN A 19 -1.95 9.03 -14.82
N GLN A 20 -2.20 9.96 -13.89
CA GLN A 20 -2.28 11.39 -14.18
C GLN A 20 -0.93 11.97 -14.68
N ALA A 21 0.19 11.39 -14.26
CA ALA A 21 1.52 11.74 -14.73
C ALA A 21 1.90 11.08 -16.08
N GLY A 22 1.04 10.22 -16.64
CA GLY A 22 1.33 9.49 -17.88
C GLY A 22 2.38 8.38 -17.72
N LEU A 23 2.55 7.84 -16.51
CA LEU A 23 3.57 6.84 -16.17
C LEU A 23 3.01 5.41 -16.02
N GLY A 24 1.76 5.17 -16.41
CA GLY A 24 1.08 3.88 -16.21
C GLY A 24 1.75 2.67 -16.87
N ASP A 25 2.51 2.89 -17.94
CA ASP A 25 3.25 1.82 -18.64
C ASP A 25 4.61 1.51 -17.97
N GLN A 26 5.03 2.32 -17.01
CA GLN A 26 6.34 2.23 -16.34
C GLN A 26 6.21 1.91 -14.85
N ILE A 27 5.11 2.30 -14.23
CA ILE A 27 4.88 2.16 -12.79
C ILE A 27 3.53 1.51 -12.56
N SER A 28 3.55 0.39 -11.84
CA SER A 28 2.37 -0.26 -11.29
C SER A 28 2.42 -0.22 -9.77
N SER A 29 1.25 -0.28 -9.14
CA SER A 29 1.14 -0.42 -7.69
C SER A 29 0.11 -1.47 -7.30
N ASP A 30 0.32 -2.04 -6.13
CA ASP A 30 -0.54 -3.02 -5.50
C ASP A 30 -0.47 -2.82 -3.98
N SER A 31 -1.41 -3.40 -3.24
CA SER A 31 -1.34 -3.44 -1.78
C SER A 31 -1.65 -4.82 -1.22
N ALA A 32 -1.00 -5.13 -0.10
CA ALA A 32 -1.17 -6.39 0.60
C ALA A 32 -1.20 -6.20 2.11
N GLY A 33 -1.67 -7.22 2.82
CA GLY A 33 -1.76 -7.26 4.26
C GLY A 33 -0.85 -8.32 4.85
N THR A 34 -0.18 -8.02 5.97
CA THR A 34 0.63 -9.02 6.69
C THR A 34 -0.18 -10.18 7.28
N GLY A 35 -1.51 -10.16 7.18
CA GLY A 35 -2.32 -11.36 7.41
C GLY A 35 -3.55 -11.40 6.51
N GLY A 36 -4.06 -12.61 6.25
CA GLY A 36 -5.05 -12.89 5.20
C GLY A 36 -6.52 -12.87 5.62
N TRP A 37 -6.87 -12.32 6.78
CA TRP A 37 -8.25 -12.41 7.33
C TRP A 37 -9.35 -11.82 6.43
N HIS A 38 -9.00 -10.89 5.54
CA HIS A 38 -9.94 -10.25 4.61
C HIS A 38 -9.65 -10.61 3.14
N ALA A 39 -8.90 -11.68 2.86
CA ALA A 39 -8.53 -12.02 1.49
C ALA A 39 -9.77 -12.14 0.57
N GLY A 40 -9.75 -11.44 -0.55
CA GLY A 40 -10.86 -11.36 -1.51
C GLY A 40 -11.95 -10.35 -1.17
N GLU A 41 -11.90 -9.71 0.00
CA GLU A 41 -12.86 -8.65 0.36
C GLU A 41 -12.51 -7.32 -0.34
N PRO A 42 -13.51 -6.47 -0.63
CA PRO A 42 -13.25 -5.08 -1.03
C PRO A 42 -12.61 -4.29 0.12
N ALA A 43 -11.98 -3.16 -0.21
CA ALA A 43 -11.57 -2.21 0.82
C ALA A 43 -12.75 -1.76 1.69
N HIS A 44 -12.44 -1.38 2.92
CA HIS A 44 -13.41 -0.93 3.91
C HIS A 44 -14.25 0.23 3.35
N ARG A 45 -15.55 0.22 3.65
CA ARG A 45 -16.52 1.22 3.16
C ARG A 45 -16.05 2.66 3.37
N GLY A 46 -15.41 2.94 4.50
CA GLY A 46 -14.84 4.26 4.81
C GLY A 46 -13.78 4.70 3.79
N THR A 47 -12.85 3.80 3.46
CA THR A 47 -11.82 4.03 2.44
C THR A 47 -12.45 4.28 1.06
N LEU A 48 -13.36 3.41 0.61
CA LEU A 48 -14.06 3.57 -0.67
C LEU A 48 -14.86 4.88 -0.73
N SER A 49 -15.49 5.27 0.38
CA SER A 49 -16.25 6.52 0.45
C SER A 49 -15.35 7.75 0.29
N VAL A 50 -14.16 7.74 0.91
CA VAL A 50 -13.18 8.83 0.79
C VAL A 50 -12.60 8.88 -0.62
N LEU A 51 -12.22 7.75 -1.20
CA LEU A 51 -11.70 7.68 -2.57
C LEU A 51 -12.72 8.21 -3.58
N LYS A 52 -13.98 7.77 -3.47
CA LYS A 52 -15.08 8.26 -4.31
C LYS A 52 -15.27 9.77 -4.21
N ARG A 53 -15.23 10.34 -3.00
CA ARG A 53 -15.37 11.80 -2.79
C ARG A 53 -14.25 12.60 -3.45
N ASN A 54 -13.07 12.01 -3.60
CA ASN A 54 -11.90 12.65 -4.21
C ASN A 54 -11.71 12.25 -5.69
N ASN A 55 -12.70 11.58 -6.30
CA ASN A 55 -12.63 11.09 -7.69
C ASN A 55 -11.41 10.18 -7.97
N VAL A 56 -11.00 9.39 -6.97
CA VAL A 56 -9.94 8.39 -7.12
C VAL A 56 -10.59 7.03 -7.38
N PRO A 57 -10.40 6.42 -8.57
CA PRO A 57 -10.95 5.10 -8.87
C PRO A 57 -10.22 4.02 -8.08
N TYR A 58 -10.97 3.02 -7.61
CA TYR A 58 -10.40 1.85 -6.93
C TYR A 58 -11.37 0.67 -6.95
N ASP A 59 -10.91 -0.48 -7.44
CA ASP A 59 -11.65 -1.73 -7.52
C ASP A 59 -10.89 -2.94 -6.94
N GLY A 60 -9.73 -2.69 -6.31
CA GLY A 60 -8.86 -3.69 -5.71
C GLY A 60 -9.53 -4.57 -4.64
N ARG A 61 -8.82 -5.66 -4.31
CA ARG A 61 -9.25 -6.67 -3.34
C ARG A 61 -8.14 -6.93 -2.35
N ALA A 62 -8.53 -7.08 -1.09
CA ALA A 62 -7.61 -7.42 -0.04
C ALA A 62 -6.91 -8.75 -0.35
N ARG A 63 -5.59 -8.79 -0.17
CA ARG A 63 -4.79 -10.01 -0.29
C ARG A 63 -3.75 -10.08 0.81
N GLN A 64 -3.23 -11.29 1.04
CA GLN A 64 -2.14 -11.49 1.97
C GLN A 64 -0.81 -11.25 1.28
N TYR A 65 0.10 -10.61 2.00
CA TYR A 65 1.50 -10.48 1.64
C TYR A 65 2.19 -11.85 1.70
N THR A 66 3.03 -12.14 0.71
CA THR A 66 3.76 -13.39 0.54
C THR A 66 5.24 -13.12 0.30
N GLY A 67 6.08 -14.16 0.41
CA GLY A 67 7.50 -14.02 0.12
C GLY A 67 7.80 -13.62 -1.33
N ALA A 68 6.92 -13.93 -2.29
CA ALA A 68 7.10 -13.52 -3.68
C ALA A 68 7.03 -11.99 -3.87
N ASP A 69 6.31 -11.28 -3.00
CA ASP A 69 6.11 -9.84 -3.12
C ASP A 69 7.42 -9.03 -2.94
N VAL A 70 8.48 -9.59 -2.34
CA VAL A 70 9.80 -8.90 -2.29
C VAL A 70 10.68 -9.17 -3.49
N ASP A 71 10.31 -10.14 -4.32
CA ASP A 71 11.00 -10.45 -5.55
C ASP A 71 10.32 -9.77 -6.75
N ASP A 72 9.00 -9.61 -6.69
CA ASP A 72 8.18 -9.04 -7.76
C ASP A 72 8.14 -7.50 -7.76
N PHE A 73 8.49 -6.84 -6.64
CA PHE A 73 8.42 -5.38 -6.48
C PHE A 73 9.79 -4.76 -6.23
N ASP A 74 10.02 -3.57 -6.77
CA ASP A 74 11.22 -2.77 -6.46
C ASP A 74 11.15 -2.13 -5.07
N TYR A 75 9.94 -1.80 -4.61
CA TYR A 75 9.69 -1.11 -3.34
C TYR A 75 8.56 -1.79 -2.56
N VAL A 76 8.80 -2.08 -1.28
CA VAL A 76 7.76 -2.56 -0.36
C VAL A 76 7.65 -1.57 0.80
N LEU A 77 6.54 -0.83 0.83
CA LEU A 77 6.35 0.29 1.75
C LEU A 77 5.39 -0.09 2.90
N ALA A 78 5.95 -0.18 4.10
CA ALA A 78 5.21 -0.51 5.32
C ALA A 78 4.41 0.70 5.82
N MET A 79 3.14 0.48 6.18
CA MET A 79 2.25 1.52 6.72
C MET A 79 2.59 1.93 8.17
N ASP A 80 3.26 1.07 8.91
CA ASP A 80 3.72 1.31 10.29
C ASP A 80 4.93 0.42 10.64
N THR A 81 5.51 0.67 11.81
CA THR A 81 6.72 -0.02 12.29
C THR A 81 6.48 -1.50 12.60
N GLU A 82 5.26 -1.88 12.97
CA GLU A 82 4.90 -3.28 13.20
C GLU A 82 4.89 -4.04 11.87
N ASN A 83 4.29 -3.46 10.83
CA ASN A 83 4.34 -4.01 9.48
C ASN A 83 5.77 -4.11 8.98
N LEU A 84 6.58 -3.06 9.16
CA LEU A 84 8.00 -3.09 8.75
C LEU A 84 8.76 -4.23 9.43
N SER A 85 8.55 -4.40 10.73
CA SER A 85 9.19 -5.48 11.50
C SER A 85 8.76 -6.85 11.03
N HIS A 86 7.48 -7.02 10.64
CA HIS A 86 6.98 -8.26 10.07
C HIS A 86 7.64 -8.56 8.71
N LEU A 87 7.70 -7.56 7.82
CA LEU A 87 8.30 -7.70 6.50
C LEU A 87 9.78 -8.08 6.60
N LYS A 88 10.56 -7.35 7.41
CA LYS A 88 12.00 -7.61 7.62
C LYS A 88 12.31 -8.98 8.22
N ARG A 89 11.39 -9.56 9.00
CA ARG A 89 11.56 -10.92 9.54
C ARG A 89 11.25 -12.01 8.53
N SER A 90 10.42 -11.69 7.53
CA SER A 90 9.83 -12.69 6.64
C SER A 90 10.53 -12.75 5.29
N THR A 91 11.51 -11.88 5.02
CA THR A 91 12.06 -11.70 3.68
C THR A 91 13.54 -11.32 3.64
N GLU A 92 14.29 -12.08 2.86
CA GLU A 92 15.50 -11.62 2.16
C GLU A 92 15.10 -11.59 0.67
N GLY A 93 15.09 -10.42 0.06
CA GLY A 93 14.62 -10.24 -1.32
C GLY A 93 15.22 -9.00 -1.96
N ARG A 94 14.87 -8.76 -3.23
CA ARG A 94 15.43 -7.66 -4.02
C ARG A 94 14.83 -6.29 -3.66
N ALA A 95 13.59 -6.27 -3.19
CA ALA A 95 12.86 -5.04 -2.91
C ALA A 95 13.52 -4.16 -1.83
N GLU A 96 13.43 -2.85 -2.02
CA GLU A 96 13.74 -1.88 -0.97
C GLU A 96 12.57 -1.79 0.02
N VAL A 97 12.78 -2.29 1.24
CA VAL A 97 11.74 -2.33 2.30
C VAL A 97 11.88 -1.14 3.26
N LYS A 98 10.90 -0.23 3.27
CA LYS A 98 10.94 1.04 4.04
C LYS A 98 9.59 1.41 4.66
N LEU A 99 9.58 2.43 5.53
CA LEU A 99 8.31 3.02 5.96
C LEU A 99 7.77 3.91 4.85
N PHE A 100 6.45 3.86 4.62
CA PHE A 100 5.80 4.77 3.70
C PHE A 100 6.04 6.24 4.06
N LEU A 101 6.08 6.54 5.37
CA LEU A 101 6.36 7.89 5.86
C LEU A 101 7.82 8.34 5.72
N ASP A 102 8.76 7.48 5.33
CA ASP A 102 10.14 7.90 5.05
C ASP A 102 10.20 8.90 3.85
N TYR A 103 9.18 8.87 2.99
CA TYR A 103 9.00 9.79 1.86
C TYR A 103 8.20 11.05 2.22
N ALA A 104 7.64 11.12 3.43
CA ALA A 104 6.78 12.22 3.87
C ALA A 104 7.52 13.26 4.73
N ARG A 105 8.81 13.51 4.46
CA ARG A 105 9.67 14.39 5.28
C ARG A 105 9.16 15.82 5.45
N GLN A 106 8.26 16.28 4.58
CA GLN A 106 7.63 17.60 4.61
C GLN A 106 6.18 17.59 5.11
N ALA A 107 5.58 16.41 5.31
CA ALA A 107 4.28 16.31 5.96
C ALA A 107 4.53 16.56 7.45
N GLY A 108 4.31 17.80 7.88
CA GLY A 108 4.49 18.20 9.27
C GLY A 108 3.88 17.15 10.20
N THR A 109 4.73 16.52 11.01
CA THR A 109 4.26 15.71 12.13
C THR A 109 3.26 16.57 12.87
N VAL A 110 2.00 16.10 12.95
CA VAL A 110 1.04 16.66 13.91
C VAL A 110 1.71 16.47 15.27
N GLN A 111 2.28 17.56 15.80
CA GLN A 111 2.73 17.59 17.19
C GLN A 111 1.47 17.28 18.01
N ARG A 112 1.55 16.20 18.78
CA ARG A 112 0.55 15.86 19.79
C ARG A 112 0.60 16.87 20.92
#